data_AF-A0A0B8NV62-F1
#
_entry.id   AF-A0A0B8NV62-F1
#
_cell.length_a   1.000
_cell.length_b   1.000
_cell.length_c   1.000
_cell.angle_alpha   90.00
_cell.angle_beta   90.00
_cell.angle_gamma   90.00
#
_symmetry.space_group_name_H-M   'P 1'
#
loop_
_entity.id
_entity.type
_entity.pdbx_description
1 polymer ?
#
loop_
_entity_poly.entity_id
_entity_poly.type
_entity_poly.pdbx_seq_one_letter_code
_entity_poly.pdbx_strand_id
1 'polypeptide(L)' 'MIQNMPTEDFLNYMGVRLNGPKAVADKFEMRANLVIQDEEQKFAIEVKNGRMSYRRL' A
#
# COMPACT_ATOMS: atom_id res chain seq x y z
N MET A 1 -7.26 -17.49 3.70
CA MET A 1 -6.57 -16.74 4.77
C MET A 1 -6.50 -15.23 4.52
N ILE A 2 -6.49 -14.72 3.28
CA ILE A 2 -6.56 -13.26 3.02
C ILE A 2 -7.93 -12.64 3.33
N GLN A 3 -9.02 -13.40 3.19
CA GLN A 3 -10.40 -12.88 3.27
C GLN A 3 -10.80 -12.26 4.63
N ASN A 4 -10.10 -12.56 5.72
CA ASN A 4 -10.40 -12.02 7.06
C ASN A 4 -9.28 -11.09 7.58
N MET A 5 -8.32 -10.72 6.74
CA MET A 5 -7.21 -9.86 7.12
C MET A 5 -7.69 -8.40 7.19
N PRO A 6 -7.43 -7.66 8.28
CA PRO A 6 -7.67 -6.22 8.31
C PRO A 6 -6.96 -5.52 7.15
N THR A 7 -7.60 -4.49 6.58
CA THR A 7 -7.04 -3.74 5.43
C THR A 7 -5.63 -3.23 5.71
N GLU A 8 -5.35 -2.77 6.94
CA GLU A 8 -4.02 -2.30 7.33
C GLU A 8 -2.95 -3.41 7.31
N ASP A 9 -3.28 -4.61 7.78
CA ASP A 9 -2.38 -5.77 7.72
C ASP A 9 -2.10 -6.18 6.27
N PHE A 10 -3.10 -6.08 5.41
CA PHE A 10 -2.93 -6.30 3.97
C PHE A 10 -1.98 -5.26 3.36
N LEU A 11 -2.15 -3.97 3.68
CA LEU A 11 -1.27 -2.91 3.19
C LEU A 11 0.18 -3.08 3.70
N ASN A 12 0.36 -3.50 4.96
CA ASN A 12 1.66 -3.84 5.53
C ASN A 12 2.31 -5.02 4.78
N TYR A 13 1.54 -6.08 4.51
CA TYR A 13 2.00 -7.22 3.74
C TYR A 13 2.44 -6.83 2.32
N MET A 14 1.66 -5.97 1.65
CA MET A 14 2.01 -5.43 0.33
C MET A 14 3.32 -4.63 0.37
N GLY A 15 3.55 -3.87 1.44
CA GLY A 15 4.80 -3.14 1.64
C GLY A 15 6.02 -4.06 1.76
N VAL A 16 5.90 -5.19 2.46
CA VAL A 16 6.97 -6.22 2.55
C VAL A 16 7.19 -6.92 1.21
N ARG A 17 6.12 -7.15 0.44
CA ARG A 17 6.18 -7.82 -0.87
C ARG A 17 6.71 -6.92 -1.99
N LEU A 18 6.70 -5.61 -1.82
CA LEU A 18 7.23 -4.68 -2.80
C LEU A 18 8.72 -4.98 -3.07
N ASN A 19 9.07 -5.14 -4.35
CA ASN A 19 10.48 -5.20 -4.73
C ASN A 19 11.08 -3.78 -4.72
N GLY A 20 11.49 -3.35 -3.53
CA GLY A 20 12.09 -2.02 -3.31
C GLY A 20 13.30 -1.73 -4.20
N PRO A 21 14.29 -2.63 -4.32
CA PRO A 21 15.45 -2.43 -5.19
C PRO A 21 15.09 -2.18 -6.65
N LYS A 22 14.15 -2.96 -7.20
CA LYS A 22 13.68 -2.75 -8.58
C LYS A 22 12.94 -1.43 -8.73
N ALA A 23 12.05 -1.09 -7.80
CA ALA A 23 11.32 0.18 -7.83
C ALA A 23 12.25 1.40 -7.79
N VAL A 24 13.38 1.33 -7.06
CA VAL A 24 14.42 2.38 -7.09
C VAL A 24 15.13 2.43 -8.44
N ALA A 25 15.53 1.27 -8.99
CA ALA A 25 16.21 1.20 -10.28
C ALA A 25 15.35 1.78 -11.41
N ASP A 26 14.04 1.52 -11.36
CA ASP A 26 13.06 2.00 -12.35
C ASP A 26 12.57 3.43 -12.07
N LYS A 27 13.03 4.09 -10.99
CA LYS A 27 12.52 5.39 -10.50
C LYS A 27 10.99 5.41 -10.37
N PHE A 28 10.41 4.29 -9.96
CA PHE A 28 8.99 4.12 -9.84
C PHE A 28 8.45 4.90 -8.63
N GLU A 29 7.46 5.75 -8.89
CA GLU A 29 6.68 6.44 -7.87
C GLU A 29 5.18 6.25 -8.15
N MET A 30 4.38 6.11 -7.09
CA MET A 30 2.94 5.92 -7.20
C MET A 30 2.22 6.63 -6.06
N ARG A 31 1.05 7.21 -6.36
CA ARG A 31 0.10 7.70 -5.37
C ARG A 31 -1.29 7.22 -5.73
N ALA A 32 -1.98 6.62 -4.78
CA ALA A 32 -3.33 6.09 -4.98
C ALA A 32 -4.17 6.30 -3.72
N ASN A 33 -5.47 6.52 -3.91
CA ASN A 33 -6.45 6.50 -2.82
C ASN A 33 -7.20 5.18 -2.88
N LEU A 34 -7.20 4.43 -1.78
CA LEU A 34 -8.01 3.24 -1.59
C LEU A 34 -9.27 3.62 -0.81
N VAL A 35 -10.44 3.24 -1.33
CA VAL A 35 -11.74 3.46 -0.69
C VAL A 35 -12.39 2.09 -0.50
N ILE A 36 -12.58 1.70 0.75
CA ILE A 36 -13.33 0.49 1.13
C ILE A 36 -14.75 0.94 1.47
N GLN A 37 -15.67 0.73 0.53
CA GLN A 37 -17.04 1.25 0.65
C GLN A 37 -17.81 0.62 1.81
N ASP A 38 -17.65 -0.70 2.01
CA ASP A 38 -18.39 -1.45 3.03
C ASP A 38 -18.00 -1.08 4.47
N GLU A 39 -16.78 -0.58 4.66
CA GLU A 39 -16.22 -0.24 5.98
C GLU A 39 -16.09 1.27 6.21
N GLU A 40 -16.51 2.10 5.24
CA GLU A 40 -16.31 3.55 5.22
C GLU A 40 -14.84 3.98 5.44
N GLN A 41 -13.88 3.12 5.09
CA GLN A 41 -12.46 3.39 5.29
C GLN A 41 -11.82 3.98 4.03
N LYS A 42 -10.93 4.95 4.23
CA LYS A 42 -10.16 5.57 3.16
C LYS A 42 -8.68 5.56 3.54
N PHE A 43 -7.83 5.30 2.56
CA PHE A 43 -6.39 5.29 2.73
C PHE A 43 -5.72 6.03 1.58
N ALA A 44 -4.71 6.84 1.88
CA ALA A 44 -3.75 7.32 0.90
C ALA A 44 -2.53 6.40 0.91
N ILE A 45 -2.20 5.82 -0.23
CA ILE A 45 -1.07 4.93 -0.46
C ILE A 45 -0.02 5.65 -1.30
N GLU A 46 1.23 5.59 -0.90
CA GLU A 46 2.37 6.13 -1.64
C GLU A 46 3.46 5.06 -1.81
N VAL A 47 4.06 5.00 -3.00
CA VAL A 47 5.32 4.29 -3.24
C VAL A 47 6.34 5.32 -3.67
N LYS A 48 7.45 5.41 -2.92
CA LYS A 48 8.55 6.33 -3.20
C LYS A 48 9.86 5.77 -2.67
N ASN A 49 10.95 5.94 -3.41
CA ASN A 49 12.29 5.46 -3.03
C ASN A 49 12.31 3.97 -2.63
N GLY A 50 11.54 3.14 -3.36
CA GLY A 50 11.46 1.70 -3.10
C GLY A 50 10.73 1.30 -1.81
N ARG A 51 9.99 2.22 -1.19
CA ARG A 51 9.18 1.94 0.00
C ARG A 51 7.71 2.26 -0.29
N MET A 52 6.83 1.38 0.16
CA MET A 52 5.39 1.64 0.23
C MET A 52 5.04 2.15 1.62
N SER A 53 4.21 3.17 1.68
CA SER A 53 3.61 3.68 2.92
C SER A 53 2.12 3.92 2.70
N TYR A 54 1.36 3.95 3.80
CA TYR A 54 -0.03 4.34 3.78
C TYR A 54 -0.36 5.19 4.99
N ARG A 55 -1.43 5.99 4.86
CA ARG A 55 -2.10 6.64 5.99
C ARG A 55 -3.61 6.56 5.81
N ARG A 56 -4.32 6.41 6.91
CA ARG A 56 -5.78 6.49 6.93
C ARG A 56 -6.23 7.94 6.71
N LEU A 57 -7.36 8.11 6.01
CA LEU A 57 -7.98 9.40 5.68
C LEU A 57 -9.34 9.55 6.35
#